data_AF-A0A170U1P4-F1
#
_entry.id   AF-A0A170U1P4-F1
#
_cell.length_a   1.000
_cell.length_b   1.000
_cell.length_c   1.000
_cell.angle_alpha   90.00
_cell.angle_beta   90.00
_cell.angle_gamma   90.00
#
_symmetry.space_group_name_H-M   'P 1'
#
loop_
_entity.id
_entity.type
_entity.pdbx_description
1 polymer ?
#
loop_
_entity_poly.entity_id
_entity_poly.type
_entity_poly.pdbx_seq_one_letter_code
_entity_poly.pdbx_strand_id
1 'polypeptide(L)'
;LVLSSESLEPGTIATYTCDDGYELFGSQTSTCSSSGVWQGELPFCGTNVALRRPANQSTSVRGGAASNANDGDKVTVHDGKKCTETMKEVSPWWQVDLLRAYPIRVVRITTRGCCGQQPLQDLEIRVGNSSSDLQRNPLCAWYPGTLEEGVTKTFNCARTLIGQH
;
A
#
# COMPACT_ATOMS: atom_id res chain seq x y z
N LEU A 1 -2.12 23.31 3.43
CA LEU A 1 -3.18 23.87 2.56
C LEU A 1 -2.91 25.34 2.34
N VAL A 2 -2.85 25.77 1.08
CA VAL A 2 -2.73 27.17 0.68
C VAL A 2 -3.88 27.50 -0.28
N LEU A 3 -4.54 28.63 -0.09
CA LEU A 3 -5.61 29.09 -0.96
C LEU A 3 -5.07 30.19 -1.89
N SER A 4 -5.56 30.24 -3.13
CA SER A 4 -5.20 31.29 -4.08
C SER A 4 -5.83 32.65 -3.76
N SER A 5 -6.85 32.68 -2.88
CA SER A 5 -7.55 33.88 -2.42
C SER A 5 -7.95 33.72 -0.95
N GLU A 6 -8.07 34.83 -0.22
CA GLU A 6 -8.63 34.87 1.14
C GLU A 6 -10.16 34.75 1.13
N SER A 7 -10.82 35.20 0.04
CA SER A 7 -12.25 34.98 -0.23
C SER A 7 -12.48 33.59 -0.83
N LEU A 8 -13.38 32.80 -0.24
CA LEU A 8 -13.80 31.51 -0.78
C LEU A 8 -14.90 31.69 -1.82
N GLU A 9 -14.50 31.97 -3.06
CA GLU A 9 -15.42 32.19 -4.18
C GLU A 9 -15.18 31.19 -5.34
N PRO A 10 -16.15 31.02 -6.25
CA PRO A 10 -15.94 30.23 -7.46
C PRO A 10 -14.67 30.63 -8.21
N GLY A 11 -13.87 29.63 -8.59
CA GLY A 11 -12.54 29.81 -9.20
C GLY A 11 -11.39 29.81 -8.21
N THR A 12 -11.64 29.90 -6.89
CA THR A 12 -10.58 29.75 -5.86
C THR A 12 -9.90 28.38 -6.00
N ILE A 13 -8.57 28.37 -5.93
CA ILE A 13 -7.76 27.14 -6.00
C ILE A 13 -7.21 26.83 -4.62
N ALA A 14 -7.45 25.62 -4.15
CA ALA A 14 -6.84 25.04 -2.96
C ALA A 14 -5.64 24.19 -3.37
N THR A 15 -4.47 24.48 -2.80
CA THR A 15 -3.23 23.68 -2.96
C THR A 15 -2.95 22.91 -1.68
N TYR A 16 -2.97 21.59 -1.78
CA TYR A 16 -2.76 20.69 -0.66
C TYR A 16 -1.28 20.32 -0.53
N THR A 17 -0.85 20.22 0.72
CA THR A 17 0.49 19.78 1.12
C THR A 17 0.33 18.88 2.32
N CYS A 18 1.21 17.89 2.44
CA CYS A 18 1.25 17.02 3.61
C CYS A 18 2.37 17.45 4.55
N ASP A 19 2.20 17.13 5.82
CA ASP A 19 3.26 17.27 6.83
C ASP A 19 4.44 16.35 6.51
N ASP A 20 5.61 16.66 7.07
CA ASP A 20 6.83 15.87 6.86
C ASP A 20 6.61 14.39 7.21
N GLY A 21 7.05 13.51 6.30
CA GLY A 21 6.88 12.05 6.44
C GLY A 21 5.57 11.49 5.90
N TYR A 22 4.70 12.35 5.34
CA TYR A 22 3.48 11.94 4.65
C TYR A 22 3.54 12.21 3.15
N GLU A 23 3.05 11.25 2.36
CA GLU A 23 2.89 11.33 0.92
C GLU A 23 1.47 11.82 0.58
N LEU A 24 1.35 12.76 -0.36
CA LEU A 24 0.06 13.25 -0.85
C LEU A 24 -0.48 12.30 -1.93
N PHE A 25 -1.69 11.80 -1.71
CA PHE A 25 -2.41 10.96 -2.66
C PHE A 25 -3.62 11.72 -3.21
N GLY A 26 -3.76 11.75 -4.54
CA GLY A 26 -4.81 12.50 -5.24
C GLY A 26 -4.28 13.77 -5.89
N SER A 27 -5.18 14.65 -6.35
CA SER A 27 -4.78 15.90 -6.98
C SER A 27 -4.20 16.86 -5.95
N GLN A 28 -3.04 17.44 -6.25
CA GLN A 28 -2.44 18.47 -5.39
C GLN A 28 -3.29 19.74 -5.33
N THR A 29 -4.08 20.00 -6.36
CA THR A 29 -4.96 21.16 -6.42
C THR A 29 -6.41 20.76 -6.59
N SER A 30 -7.31 21.55 -6.01
CA SER A 30 -8.75 21.49 -6.29
C SER A 30 -9.24 22.91 -6.57
N THR A 31 -10.23 23.05 -7.43
CA THR A 31 -10.80 24.34 -7.82
C THR A 31 -12.25 24.41 -7.35
N CYS A 32 -12.65 25.52 -6.74
CA CYS A 32 -14.04 25.77 -6.37
C CYS A 32 -14.87 26.01 -7.64
N SER A 33 -15.90 25.21 -7.87
CA SER A 33 -16.78 25.35 -9.03
C SER A 33 -17.68 26.58 -8.92
N SER A 34 -18.35 26.93 -10.02
CA SER A 34 -19.44 27.92 -10.05
C SER A 34 -20.61 27.57 -9.12
N SER A 35 -20.77 26.30 -8.76
CA SER A 35 -21.78 25.84 -7.79
C SER A 35 -21.31 25.89 -6.34
N GLY A 36 -20.12 26.43 -6.05
CA GLY A 36 -19.56 26.51 -4.71
C GLY A 36 -19.06 25.17 -4.15
N VAL A 37 -18.75 24.21 -5.03
CA VAL A 37 -18.29 22.88 -4.64
C VAL A 37 -16.87 22.65 -5.18
N TRP A 38 -15.98 22.14 -4.34
CA TRP A 38 -14.63 21.76 -4.75
C TRP A 38 -14.67 20.63 -5.78
N GLN A 39 -13.97 20.81 -6.89
CA GLN A 39 -13.92 19.84 -7.98
C GLN A 39 -12.98 18.67 -7.66
N GLY A 40 -13.42 17.46 -8.01
CA GLY A 40 -12.66 16.23 -7.83
C GLY A 40 -12.76 15.64 -6.42
N GLU A 41 -12.11 14.48 -6.22
CA GLU A 41 -11.94 13.92 -4.88
C GLU A 41 -10.86 14.68 -4.13
N LEU A 42 -11.11 14.97 -2.85
CA LEU A 42 -10.12 15.59 -1.98
C LEU A 42 -8.91 14.67 -1.80
N PRO A 43 -7.68 15.18 -1.90
CA PRO A 43 -6.50 14.39 -1.66
C PRO A 43 -6.39 14.02 -0.18
N PHE A 44 -5.55 13.04 0.12
CA PHE A 44 -5.25 12.65 1.49
C PHE A 44 -3.76 12.44 1.69
N CYS A 45 -3.32 12.60 2.93
CA CYS A 45 -1.95 12.33 3.34
C CYS A 45 -1.85 10.91 3.90
N GLY A 46 -0.88 10.13 3.42
CA GLY A 46 -0.64 8.76 3.87
C GLY A 46 0.82 8.55 4.25
N THR A 47 1.09 7.58 5.12
CA THR A 47 2.46 7.20 5.49
C THR A 47 2.58 5.67 5.51
N ASN A 48 3.82 5.16 5.46
CA ASN A 48 4.07 3.73 5.51
C ASN A 48 3.95 3.19 6.94
N VAL A 49 2.74 2.77 7.31
CA VAL A 49 2.45 2.21 8.63
C VAL A 49 3.01 0.80 8.83
N ALA A 50 3.39 0.11 7.75
CA ALA A 50 3.95 -1.25 7.79
C ALA A 50 5.46 -1.28 8.07
N LEU A 51 6.15 -0.14 7.97
CA LEU A 51 7.60 -0.05 8.13
C LEU A 51 8.05 -0.64 9.48
N ARG A 52 8.90 -1.67 9.41
CA ARG A 52 9.50 -2.39 10.54
C ARG A 52 8.48 -2.92 11.56
N ARG A 53 7.26 -3.17 11.09
CA ARG A 53 6.24 -3.87 11.88
C ARG A 53 6.51 -5.37 11.88
N PRO A 54 6.09 -6.10 12.93
CA PRO A 54 6.18 -7.55 12.92
C PRO A 54 5.50 -8.10 11.67
N ALA A 55 6.18 -8.99 10.96
CA ALA A 55 5.67 -9.63 9.76
C ALA A 55 5.84 -11.14 9.88
N ASN A 56 4.90 -11.87 9.30
CA ASN A 56 4.93 -13.32 9.23
C ASN A 56 4.50 -13.79 7.84
N GLN A 57 4.78 -15.04 7.53
CA GLN A 57 4.43 -15.66 6.26
C GLN A 57 4.21 -17.17 6.45
N SER A 58 3.58 -17.81 5.47
CA SER A 58 3.25 -19.24 5.51
C SER A 58 4.47 -20.12 5.82
N THR A 59 5.56 -19.89 5.10
CA THR A 59 6.84 -20.60 5.26
C THR A 59 8.00 -19.68 4.93
N SER A 60 9.21 -19.99 5.38
CA SER A 60 10.41 -19.20 5.07
C SER A 60 11.51 -20.08 4.48
N VAL A 61 12.17 -19.61 3.43
CA VAL A 61 13.29 -20.33 2.79
C VAL A 61 14.44 -19.39 2.44
N ARG A 62 15.67 -19.92 2.36
CA ARG A 62 16.87 -19.24 1.83
C ARG A 62 17.21 -17.88 2.48
N GLY A 63 16.76 -17.60 3.71
CA GLY A 63 17.00 -16.31 4.37
C GLY A 63 16.01 -15.21 3.96
N GLY A 64 14.96 -15.55 3.21
CA GLY A 64 13.85 -14.66 2.85
C GLY A 64 12.83 -14.46 3.97
N ALA A 65 13.28 -13.96 5.12
CA ALA A 65 12.43 -13.68 6.27
C ALA A 65 11.32 -12.67 5.93
N ALA A 66 10.13 -12.84 6.50
CA ALA A 66 8.96 -11.99 6.25
C ALA A 66 9.24 -10.49 6.46
N SER A 67 10.11 -10.14 7.41
CA SER A 67 10.50 -8.76 7.72
C SER A 67 11.22 -8.04 6.58
N ASN A 68 11.77 -8.77 5.61
CA ASN A 68 12.46 -8.17 4.47
C ASN A 68 11.51 -7.35 3.57
N ALA A 69 10.21 -7.68 3.54
CA ALA A 69 9.24 -6.93 2.73
C ALA A 69 8.89 -5.56 3.31
N ASN A 70 9.22 -5.31 4.58
CA ASN A 70 8.86 -4.08 5.28
C ASN A 70 10.02 -3.46 6.07
N ASP A 71 11.27 -3.74 5.71
CA ASP A 71 12.47 -3.20 6.37
C ASP A 71 12.81 -1.74 5.96
N GLY A 72 12.23 -1.29 4.83
CA GLY A 72 12.41 0.03 4.23
C GLY A 72 13.33 0.04 3.00
N ASP A 73 14.00 -1.08 2.71
CA ASP A 73 14.83 -1.27 1.53
C ASP A 73 13.96 -1.76 0.35
N LYS A 74 13.96 -1.01 -0.76
CA LYS A 74 13.18 -1.33 -1.96
C LYS A 74 14.03 -1.98 -3.06
N VAL A 75 15.25 -2.40 -2.73
CA VAL A 75 16.13 -3.09 -3.69
C VAL A 75 15.45 -4.37 -4.20
N THR A 76 15.42 -4.50 -5.52
CA THR A 76 14.78 -5.61 -6.22
C THR A 76 15.76 -6.73 -6.56
N VAL A 77 17.06 -6.53 -6.33
CA VAL A 77 18.12 -7.51 -6.53
C VAL A 77 18.16 -8.45 -5.33
N HIS A 78 17.90 -9.74 -5.57
CA HIS A 78 17.94 -10.75 -4.52
C HIS A 78 19.32 -11.41 -4.44
N ASP A 79 20.15 -10.95 -3.50
CA ASP A 79 21.35 -11.68 -3.05
C ASP A 79 21.02 -12.63 -1.87
N GLY A 80 19.83 -13.24 -1.91
CA GLY A 80 19.36 -14.20 -0.91
C GLY A 80 18.83 -13.61 0.41
N LYS A 81 18.92 -12.30 0.65
CA LYS A 81 18.58 -11.72 1.98
C LYS A 81 17.71 -10.46 1.94
N LYS A 82 17.28 -10.02 0.75
CA LYS A 82 16.66 -8.71 0.55
C LYS A 82 15.16 -8.77 0.27
N CYS A 83 14.69 -9.86 -0.32
CA CYS A 83 13.26 -10.11 -0.50
C CYS A 83 12.77 -11.16 0.51
N THR A 84 11.46 -11.21 0.72
CA THR A 84 10.82 -12.36 1.37
C THR A 84 10.83 -13.54 0.40
N GLU A 85 10.86 -14.77 0.93
CA GLU A 85 10.80 -15.99 0.11
C GLU A 85 10.13 -17.11 0.92
N THR A 86 9.00 -17.60 0.41
CA THR A 86 8.32 -18.79 0.92
C THR A 86 8.76 -20.03 0.16
N MET A 87 8.43 -21.21 0.68
CA MET A 87 8.45 -22.43 -0.13
C MET A 87 7.36 -22.38 -1.21
N LYS A 88 7.45 -23.28 -2.20
CA LYS A 88 6.40 -23.43 -3.21
C LYS A 88 5.17 -24.09 -2.56
N GLU A 89 4.10 -23.32 -2.48
CA GLU A 89 2.84 -23.70 -1.84
C GLU A 89 1.65 -23.43 -2.78
N VAL A 90 0.50 -24.03 -2.50
CA VAL A 90 -0.73 -23.79 -3.29
C VAL A 90 -1.30 -22.40 -3.02
N SER A 91 -1.20 -21.92 -1.78
CA SER A 91 -1.69 -20.61 -1.35
C SER A 91 -0.73 -20.02 -0.31
N PRO A 92 0.47 -19.57 -0.75
CA PRO A 92 1.40 -18.89 0.14
C PRO A 92 0.81 -17.54 0.58
N TRP A 93 1.10 -17.14 1.82
CA TRP A 93 0.62 -15.86 2.35
C TRP A 93 1.75 -15.13 3.06
N TRP A 94 1.62 -13.80 3.09
CA TRP A 94 2.43 -12.90 3.89
C TRP A 94 1.50 -11.94 4.62
N GLN A 95 1.80 -11.63 5.87
CA GLN A 95 1.00 -10.76 6.74
C GLN A 95 1.92 -9.83 7.54
N VAL A 96 1.44 -8.63 7.80
CA VAL A 96 2.03 -7.69 8.76
C VAL A 96 1.09 -7.49 9.94
N ASP A 97 1.63 -7.32 11.14
CA ASP A 97 0.92 -6.85 12.31
C ASP A 97 1.26 -5.38 12.56
N LEU A 98 0.34 -4.49 12.25
CA LEU A 98 0.51 -3.04 12.42
C LEU A 98 0.49 -2.59 13.89
N LEU A 99 0.31 -3.51 14.84
CA LEU A 99 0.21 -3.32 16.30
C LEU A 99 -1.04 -2.58 16.78
N ARG A 100 -1.79 -1.99 15.86
CA ARG A 100 -3.10 -1.39 16.07
C ARG A 100 -3.82 -1.29 14.74
N ALA A 101 -5.13 -1.04 14.78
CA ALA A 101 -5.88 -0.81 13.56
C ALA A 101 -5.56 0.57 12.93
N TYR A 102 -5.32 0.58 11.62
CA TYR A 102 -5.12 1.78 10.81
C TYR A 102 -6.14 1.86 9.67
N PRO A 103 -6.54 3.07 9.25
CA PRO A 103 -7.26 3.28 8.00
C PRO A 103 -6.32 3.07 6.80
N ILE A 104 -6.44 1.94 6.13
CA ILE A 104 -5.68 1.58 4.94
C ILE A 104 -6.47 1.96 3.69
N ARG A 105 -5.83 2.74 2.81
CA ARG A 105 -6.36 3.11 1.49
C ARG A 105 -5.47 2.61 0.35
N VAL A 106 -4.17 2.46 0.60
CA VAL A 106 -3.17 2.16 -0.43
C VAL A 106 -2.22 1.09 0.09
N VAL A 107 -1.94 0.10 -0.74
CA VAL A 107 -0.93 -0.94 -0.51
C VAL A 107 0.06 -0.89 -1.67
N ARG A 108 1.37 -0.84 -1.39
CA ARG A 108 2.42 -0.87 -2.42
C ARG A 108 3.21 -2.16 -2.28
N ILE A 109 3.34 -2.90 -3.37
CA ILE A 109 4.10 -4.15 -3.42
C ILE A 109 5.25 -3.96 -4.40
N THR A 110 6.47 -4.18 -3.91
CA THR A 110 7.68 -4.18 -4.75
C THR A 110 8.05 -5.63 -5.07
N THR A 111 8.06 -5.98 -6.35
CA THR A 111 8.41 -7.32 -6.81
C THR A 111 9.92 -7.49 -6.93
N ARG A 112 10.37 -8.74 -6.75
CA ARG A 112 11.75 -9.14 -7.05
C ARG A 112 12.03 -8.94 -8.55
N GLY A 113 13.22 -8.45 -8.88
CA GLY A 113 13.60 -8.04 -10.24
C GLY A 113 14.62 -8.94 -10.94
N CYS A 114 14.79 -10.20 -10.52
CA CYS A 114 15.82 -11.07 -11.09
C CYS A 114 15.48 -12.57 -11.10
N CYS A 115 16.23 -13.31 -11.94
CA CYS A 115 16.43 -14.77 -11.93
C CYS A 115 15.25 -15.65 -12.38
N GLY A 116 14.24 -15.11 -13.06
CA GLY A 116 13.14 -15.90 -13.64
C GLY A 116 12.44 -16.80 -12.62
N GLN A 117 12.37 -16.35 -11.36
CA GLN A 117 11.57 -17.03 -10.33
C GLN A 117 10.10 -16.81 -10.62
N GLN A 118 9.23 -17.67 -10.07
CA GLN A 118 7.79 -17.59 -10.29
C GLN A 118 7.28 -16.19 -9.92
N PRO A 119 6.80 -15.40 -10.90
CA PRO A 119 6.35 -14.05 -10.63
C PRO A 119 5.05 -14.09 -9.83
N LEU A 120 4.83 -13.09 -8.98
CA LEU A 120 3.61 -12.96 -8.20
C LEU A 120 2.41 -12.90 -9.14
N GLN A 121 1.47 -13.82 -8.92
CA GLN A 121 0.29 -14.01 -9.74
C GLN A 121 -0.95 -14.04 -8.86
N ASP A 122 -2.06 -13.53 -9.39
CA ASP A 122 -3.39 -13.71 -8.80
C ASP A 122 -3.43 -13.26 -7.32
N LEU A 123 -2.99 -12.01 -7.08
CA LEU A 123 -2.84 -11.47 -5.73
C LEU A 123 -4.17 -11.05 -5.12
N GLU A 124 -4.40 -11.53 -3.90
CA GLU A 124 -5.48 -11.11 -3.03
C GLU A 124 -4.92 -10.28 -1.86
N ILE A 125 -5.34 -9.01 -1.77
CA ILE A 125 -4.92 -8.11 -0.70
C ILE A 125 -6.11 -7.89 0.23
N ARG A 126 -5.96 -8.27 1.49
CA ARG A 126 -6.99 -8.12 2.53
C ARG A 126 -6.48 -7.22 3.65
N VAL A 127 -7.42 -6.52 4.30
CA VAL A 127 -7.14 -5.67 5.46
C VAL A 127 -8.21 -5.91 6.50
N GLY A 128 -7.83 -6.24 7.74
CA GLY A 128 -8.78 -6.45 8.83
C GLY A 128 -8.11 -6.68 10.19
N ASN A 129 -8.82 -7.32 11.11
CA ASN A 129 -8.36 -7.53 12.49
C ASN A 129 -8.15 -9.00 12.84
N SER A 130 -8.40 -9.91 11.89
CA SER A 130 -8.21 -11.34 12.10
C SER A 130 -6.79 -11.73 11.71
N SER A 131 -5.98 -12.17 12.69
CA SER A 131 -4.63 -12.67 12.44
C SER A 131 -4.61 -14.15 12.03
N SER A 132 -5.59 -14.93 12.48
CA SER A 132 -5.65 -16.39 12.28
C SER A 132 -6.52 -16.83 11.11
N ASP A 133 -7.64 -16.15 10.87
CA ASP A 133 -8.53 -16.39 9.73
C ASP A 133 -8.40 -15.22 8.74
N LEU A 134 -7.44 -15.35 7.82
CA LEU A 134 -7.10 -14.30 6.85
C LEU A 134 -8.24 -13.97 5.90
N GLN A 135 -9.06 -14.97 5.55
CA GLN A 135 -10.15 -14.84 4.58
C GLN A 135 -11.34 -14.05 5.14
N ARG A 136 -11.47 -14.00 6.47
CA ARG A 136 -12.44 -13.14 7.15
C ARG A 136 -12.14 -11.65 6.98
N ASN A 137 -10.89 -11.27 6.74
CA ASN A 137 -10.54 -9.87 6.53
C ASN A 137 -11.13 -9.37 5.20
N PRO A 138 -11.76 -8.18 5.17
CA PRO A 138 -12.27 -7.58 3.94
C PRO A 138 -11.22 -7.48 2.82
N LEU A 139 -11.66 -7.74 1.59
CA LEU A 139 -10.84 -7.55 0.39
C LEU A 139 -10.59 -6.05 0.15
N CYS A 140 -9.32 -5.65 0.16
CA CYS A 140 -8.87 -4.33 -0.26
C CYS A 140 -8.80 -4.26 -1.79
N ALA A 141 -8.03 -5.18 -2.39
CA ALA A 141 -7.78 -5.22 -3.81
C ALA A 141 -7.55 -6.66 -4.28
N TRP A 142 -7.93 -6.92 -5.53
CA TRP A 142 -7.67 -8.17 -6.24
C TRP A 142 -6.93 -7.84 -7.54
N TYR A 143 -5.91 -8.63 -7.85
CA TYR A 143 -5.13 -8.46 -9.07
C TYR A 143 -5.02 -9.78 -9.81
N PRO A 144 -5.83 -9.99 -10.87
CA PRO A 144 -5.70 -11.16 -11.70
C PRO A 144 -4.46 -11.04 -12.60
N GLY A 145 -3.74 -12.15 -12.78
CA GLY A 145 -2.56 -12.24 -13.63
C GLY A 145 -1.26 -11.87 -12.93
N THR A 146 -0.22 -11.68 -13.74
CA THR A 146 1.18 -11.60 -13.31
C THR A 146 1.63 -10.16 -13.06
N LEU A 147 2.33 -9.92 -11.95
CA LEU A 147 3.06 -8.67 -11.74
C LEU A 147 4.41 -8.73 -12.45
N GLU A 148 4.79 -7.62 -13.10
CA GLU A 148 6.11 -7.47 -13.68
C GLU A 148 7.22 -7.64 -12.62
N GLU A 149 8.38 -8.12 -13.03
CA GLU A 149 9.53 -8.26 -12.15
C GLU A 149 10.21 -6.91 -11.91
N GLY A 150 10.63 -6.66 -10.67
CA GLY A 150 11.44 -5.50 -10.31
C GLY A 150 10.69 -4.16 -10.27
N VAL A 151 9.36 -4.18 -10.22
CA VAL A 151 8.53 -2.97 -10.19
C VAL A 151 7.87 -2.78 -8.84
N THR A 152 7.51 -1.54 -8.51
CA THR A 152 6.61 -1.25 -7.39
C THR A 152 5.22 -0.97 -7.93
N LYS A 153 4.26 -1.86 -7.62
CA LYS A 153 2.86 -1.69 -7.98
C LYS A 153 2.08 -1.10 -6.81
N THR A 154 1.26 -0.09 -7.11
CA THR A 154 0.36 0.55 -6.15
C THR A 154 -1.06 0.01 -6.33
N PHE A 155 -1.66 -0.46 -5.25
CA PHE A 155 -3.02 -0.94 -5.17
C PHE A 155 -3.84 0.00 -4.30
N ASN A 156 -4.92 0.54 -4.86
CA ASN A 156 -5.89 1.34 -4.13
C ASN A 156 -7.02 0.43 -3.66
N CYS A 157 -7.32 0.44 -2.36
CA CYS A 157 -8.49 -0.27 -1.86
C CYS A 157 -9.76 0.39 -2.41
N ALA A 158 -10.80 -0.39 -2.71
CA ALA A 158 -12.08 0.14 -3.20
C ALA A 158 -12.75 1.14 -2.23
N ARG A 159 -12.43 1.01 -0.95
CA ARG A 159 -12.79 1.96 0.12
C ARG A 159 -11.72 1.92 1.20
N THR A 160 -11.72 2.91 2.10
CA THR A 160 -10.89 2.87 3.30
C THR A 160 -11.29 1.67 4.17
N LEU A 161 -10.34 0.79 4.47
CA LEU A 161 -10.53 -0.34 5.37
C LEU A 161 -9.79 -0.08 6.67
N ILE A 162 -10.36 -0.47 7.81
CA ILE A 162 -9.73 -0.31 9.12
C ILE A 162 -9.28 -1.70 9.57
N GLY A 163 -7.96 -1.88 9.73
CA GLY A 163 -7.39 -3.16 10.11
C GLY A 163 -6.00 -3.04 10.72
N GLN A 164 -5.69 -4.01 11.59
CA GLN A 164 -4.35 -4.23 12.16
C GLN A 164 -3.50 -5.16 11.28
N HIS A 165 -4.14 -5.99 10.45
CA HIS A 165 -3.51 -7.00 9.60
C HIS A 165 -3.87 -6.81 8.14
#